data_AF-A0ABD3NVS7-F1
#
_entry.id   AF-A0ABD3NVS7-F1
#
_cell.length_a   1.000
_cell.length_b   1.000
_cell.length_c   1.000
_cell.angle_alpha   90.00
_cell.angle_beta   90.00
_cell.angle_gamma   90.00
#
_symmetry.space_group_name_H-M   'P 1'
#
loop_
_entity.id
_entity.type
_entity.pdbx_description
1 polymer ?
#
loop_
_entity_poly.entity_id
_entity_poly.type
_entity_poly.pdbx_seq_one_letter_code
_entity_poly.pdbx_strand_id
1 'polypeptide(L)'
;MSNASTTTTTIASTGNIGCPCIDASQTLASLQKRSCITSSNSSGVLLTPESASCVPSTYGSNSCLQHDLLHNIVCQDLDETKTFCLRNWCYVDLQSCKLNSTERVYRSEYFGSSQQVFFQEEAGIDLYYSYTTCNSTGADWEAYKKEEATIDYVLGNIAIVSTPIYVIYPMVFKNDANSVNLGTGSPEYKDDSVPFEGVYIDYAEELMRVSNGDIAMINYTHRSNAADLGYPSSPGTATVQDVADGLIDMAIGPFWITGERLKMTAFTVPLVYDKTVLVIQNPGSQRSILSESAKVAKPFKPGLIGISGAIILTSAVLSLWFSNRNKLAEQYGKSLRDLQSNKRNVGVYGRLALDSVLQKSMVSAYVANLAAFLTRSQTTYVGTMQAVVDAGLRICAHPALQKELEIKWPDARFVFSTTGNEFNGGDYFSYNAYLLSPVLLLLT
;
A
#
# COMPACT_ATOMS: atom_id res chain seq x y z
N MET A 1 23.17 48.56 37.40
CA MET A 1 22.62 47.81 36.27
C MET A 1 22.45 46.36 36.73
N SER A 2 21.27 46.04 37.23
CA SER A 2 20.92 44.76 37.84
C SER A 2 20.00 44.02 36.86
N ASN A 3 20.50 42.93 36.29
CA ASN A 3 19.73 42.07 35.39
C ASN A 3 18.69 41.29 36.20
N ALA A 4 17.42 41.61 35.98
CA ALA A 4 16.30 40.83 36.48
C ALA A 4 16.22 39.52 35.67
N SER A 5 16.49 38.40 36.35
CA SER A 5 16.24 37.06 35.83
C SER A 5 14.73 36.82 35.87
N THR A 6 14.10 36.83 34.70
CA THR A 6 12.67 36.55 34.54
C THR A 6 12.43 35.06 34.73
N THR A 7 12.06 34.64 35.94
CA THR A 7 11.63 33.27 36.23
C THR A 7 10.33 33.00 35.49
N THR A 8 10.42 32.36 34.33
CA THR A 8 9.25 31.91 33.58
C THR A 8 8.70 30.68 34.29
N THR A 9 7.65 30.85 35.09
CA THR A 9 6.90 29.73 35.66
C THR A 9 6.23 28.99 34.52
N THR A 10 6.89 27.94 34.01
CA THR A 10 6.31 26.97 33.08
C THR A 10 5.10 26.33 33.76
N ILE A 11 3.91 26.79 33.40
CA ILE A 11 2.66 26.11 33.75
C ILE A 11 2.77 24.72 33.14
N ALA A 12 2.84 23.70 34.01
CA ALA A 12 2.93 22.32 33.57
C ALA A 12 1.71 22.02 32.69
N SER A 13 1.95 21.68 31.42
CA SER A 13 0.88 21.31 30.50
C SER A 13 0.20 20.04 31.01
N THR A 14 -1.14 20.05 31.03
CA THR A 14 -1.97 18.89 31.40
C THR A 14 -2.20 17.92 30.22
N GLY A 15 -1.44 18.09 29.14
CA GLY A 15 -1.57 17.32 27.90
C GLY A 15 -2.58 17.89 26.91
N ASN A 16 -2.69 17.27 25.74
CA ASN A 16 -3.60 17.64 24.66
C ASN A 16 -5.03 17.16 24.93
N ILE A 17 -6.04 17.91 24.45
CA ILE A 17 -7.47 17.70 24.77
C ILE A 17 -7.96 16.27 24.42
N GLY A 18 -7.45 15.66 23.33
CA GLY A 18 -7.82 14.31 22.92
C GLY A 18 -7.10 13.18 23.67
N CYS A 19 -6.05 13.51 24.42
CA CYS A 19 -5.22 12.55 25.15
C CYS A 19 -4.65 13.21 26.42
N PRO A 20 -5.50 13.54 27.41
CA PRO A 20 -5.06 14.25 28.60
C PRO A 20 -4.18 13.37 29.49
N CYS A 21 -3.31 14.00 30.27
CA CYS A 21 -2.57 13.30 31.31
C CYS A 21 -3.54 12.80 32.39
N ILE A 22 -3.39 11.55 32.82
CA ILE A 22 -4.21 10.95 33.88
C ILE A 22 -3.49 10.99 35.23
N ASP A 23 -4.27 10.89 36.31
CA ASP A 23 -3.72 10.64 37.64
C ASP A 23 -3.53 9.13 37.86
N ALA A 24 -2.30 8.64 37.71
CA ALA A 24 -1.98 7.24 37.97
C ALA A 24 -1.66 6.98 39.45
N SER A 25 -1.78 7.98 40.34
CA SER A 25 -1.27 7.87 41.72
C SER A 25 -1.93 6.78 42.54
N GLN A 26 -3.25 6.63 42.42
CA GLN A 26 -4.00 5.59 43.13
C GLN A 26 -3.68 4.19 42.56
N THR A 27 -3.56 4.11 41.24
CA THR A 27 -3.20 2.88 40.52
C THR A 27 -1.82 2.41 40.94
N LEU A 28 -0.81 3.29 40.95
CA LEU A 28 0.54 2.96 41.41
C LEU A 28 0.56 2.59 42.90
N ALA A 29 -0.18 3.33 43.75
CA ALA A 29 -0.27 3.03 45.19
C ALA A 29 -0.92 1.67 45.51
N SER A 30 -1.64 1.06 44.56
CA SER A 30 -2.25 -0.26 44.72
C SER A 30 -1.23 -1.41 44.68
N LEU A 31 -0.01 -1.17 44.17
CA LEU A 31 1.08 -2.15 44.10
C LEU A 31 1.80 -2.30 45.44
N GLN A 32 1.12 -2.93 46.40
CA GLN A 32 1.59 -3.01 47.78
C GLN A 32 2.92 -3.75 47.92
N LYS A 33 3.16 -4.82 47.13
CA LYS A 33 4.42 -5.60 47.23
C LYS A 33 5.62 -4.88 46.61
N ARG A 34 5.39 -3.84 45.81
CA ARG A 34 6.45 -2.98 45.24
C ARG A 34 6.60 -1.66 45.99
N SER A 35 5.99 -1.51 47.16
CA SER A 35 6.10 -0.29 47.96
C SER A 35 7.54 -0.07 48.45
N CYS A 36 7.98 1.18 48.43
CA CYS A 36 9.30 1.60 48.87
C CYS A 36 9.25 3.01 49.46
N ILE A 37 10.36 3.47 50.06
CA ILE A 37 10.48 4.84 50.59
C ILE A 37 11.43 5.60 49.67
N THR A 38 10.97 6.72 49.13
CA THR A 38 11.77 7.58 48.25
C THR A 38 12.87 8.29 49.05
N SER A 39 13.85 8.87 48.35
CA SER A 39 14.90 9.70 48.97
C SER A 39 14.35 10.92 49.74
N SER A 40 13.12 11.37 49.41
CA SER A 40 12.41 12.43 50.13
C SER A 40 11.66 11.94 51.37
N ASN A 41 11.83 10.68 51.77
CA ASN A 41 11.11 10.04 52.88
C ASN A 41 9.58 10.00 52.68
N SER A 42 9.14 9.87 51.42
CA SER A 42 7.75 9.72 51.03
C SER A 42 7.47 8.28 50.60
N SER A 43 6.21 7.84 50.63
CA SER A 43 5.81 6.56 50.05
C SER A 43 6.02 6.56 48.53
N GLY A 44 6.61 5.50 48.01
CA GLY A 44 6.89 5.30 46.60
C GLY A 44 6.65 3.85 46.15
N VAL A 45 6.97 3.59 44.89
CA VAL A 45 6.82 2.29 44.21
C VAL A 45 8.08 2.01 43.39
N LEU A 46 8.53 0.75 43.35
CA LEU A 46 9.65 0.31 42.51
C LEU A 46 9.21 0.19 41.04
N LEU A 47 10.01 0.72 40.10
CA LEU A 47 9.71 0.69 38.66
C LEU A 47 9.56 -0.75 38.11
N THR A 48 10.52 -1.60 38.44
CA THR A 48 10.49 -3.05 38.18
C THR A 48 10.78 -3.82 39.48
N PRO A 49 10.39 -5.10 39.59
CA PRO A 49 10.64 -5.91 40.80
C PRO A 49 12.13 -5.98 41.19
N GLU A 50 13.01 -5.91 40.19
CA GLU A 50 14.46 -6.04 40.35
C GLU A 50 15.18 -4.68 40.38
N SER A 51 14.50 -3.58 40.03
CA SER A 51 15.12 -2.26 40.02
C SER A 51 15.35 -1.71 41.42
N ALA A 52 16.45 -0.97 41.58
CA ALA A 52 16.69 -0.15 42.78
C ALA A 52 15.97 1.22 42.72
N SER A 53 15.27 1.53 41.63
CA SER A 53 14.61 2.82 41.39
C SER A 53 13.28 2.90 42.12
N CYS A 54 13.27 3.54 43.29
CA CYS A 54 12.05 3.89 44.02
C CYS A 54 11.53 5.26 43.57
N VAL A 55 10.35 5.29 42.95
CA VAL A 55 9.73 6.52 42.43
C VAL A 55 8.50 6.90 43.25
N PRO A 56 8.12 8.19 43.34
CA PRO A 56 6.91 8.58 44.07
C PRO A 56 5.67 7.98 43.42
N SER A 57 4.59 7.78 44.19
CA SER A 57 3.32 7.29 43.62
C SER A 57 2.76 8.21 42.54
N THR A 58 3.15 9.49 42.50
CA THR A 58 2.74 10.46 41.47
C THR A 58 3.59 10.40 40.20
N TYR A 59 4.50 9.43 40.07
CA TYR A 59 5.36 9.27 38.89
C TYR A 59 4.53 9.26 37.60
N GLY A 60 4.90 10.06 36.60
CA GLY A 60 4.19 10.14 35.33
C GLY A 60 2.80 10.79 35.39
N SER A 61 2.30 11.19 36.57
CA SER A 61 0.88 11.55 36.76
C SER A 61 0.61 13.05 36.56
N ASN A 62 -0.61 13.38 36.11
CA ASN A 62 -1.24 14.72 36.04
C ASN A 62 -0.56 15.79 35.16
N SER A 63 0.72 15.66 34.85
CA SER A 63 1.49 16.73 34.22
C SER A 63 2.65 16.23 33.38
N CYS A 64 2.91 16.97 32.31
CA CYS A 64 4.04 16.77 31.42
C CYS A 64 5.34 17.23 32.07
N LEU A 65 6.14 16.30 32.57
CA LEU A 65 7.41 16.56 33.26
C LEU A 65 8.50 15.57 32.79
N GLN A 66 9.75 15.87 33.11
CA GLN A 66 10.91 14.99 32.90
C GLN A 66 10.98 13.94 34.01
N HIS A 67 9.96 13.08 34.09
CA HIS A 67 9.81 12.14 35.22
C HIS A 67 11.04 11.23 35.38
N ASP A 68 11.60 10.73 34.27
CA ASP A 68 12.77 9.84 34.29
C ASP A 68 14.01 10.54 34.85
N LEU A 69 14.31 11.78 34.44
CA LEU A 69 15.43 12.55 34.98
C LEU A 69 15.35 12.72 36.50
N LEU A 70 14.13 12.90 37.02
CA LEU A 70 13.92 13.19 38.44
C LEU A 70 14.00 11.95 39.33
N HIS A 71 13.66 10.77 38.81
CA HIS A 71 13.42 9.60 39.66
C HIS A 71 14.08 8.30 39.19
N ASN A 72 14.48 8.17 37.92
CA ASN A 72 15.08 6.95 37.42
C ASN A 72 16.60 6.94 37.66
N ILE A 73 17.11 5.91 38.34
CA ILE A 73 18.55 5.78 38.62
C ILE A 73 19.40 5.73 37.33
N VAL A 74 18.85 5.17 36.25
CA VAL A 74 19.54 5.08 34.94
C VAL A 74 19.87 6.47 34.40
N CYS A 75 19.03 7.47 34.74
CA CYS A 75 19.12 8.85 34.31
C CYS A 75 19.99 9.75 35.22
N GLN A 76 20.58 9.22 36.29
CA GLN A 76 21.47 10.00 37.16
C GLN A 76 22.80 10.35 36.46
N ASP A 77 23.31 9.42 35.66
CA ASP A 77 24.51 9.62 34.82
C ASP A 77 24.09 9.80 33.37
N LEU A 78 23.76 11.05 33.01
CA LEU A 78 23.39 11.43 31.65
C LEU A 78 24.59 11.32 30.70
N ASP A 79 24.39 10.60 29.60
CA ASP A 79 25.30 10.51 28.45
C ASP A 79 24.53 10.83 27.15
N GLU A 80 25.21 10.73 26.01
CA GLU A 80 24.61 10.98 24.70
C GLU A 80 23.56 9.92 24.29
N THR A 81 23.54 8.75 24.94
CA THR A 81 22.60 7.66 24.61
C THR A 81 21.31 7.72 25.45
N LYS A 82 21.31 8.45 26.57
CA LYS A 82 20.18 8.58 27.49
C LYS A 82 19.43 9.91 27.37
N THR A 83 19.36 10.48 26.17
CA THR A 83 18.62 11.74 25.95
C THR A 83 17.12 11.61 26.25
N PHE A 84 16.58 10.38 26.26
CA PHE A 84 15.19 10.10 26.66
C PHE A 84 14.87 10.60 28.07
N CYS A 85 15.85 10.62 28.99
CA CYS A 85 15.67 11.10 30.35
C CYS A 85 15.20 12.56 30.41
N LEU A 86 15.59 13.37 29.42
CA LEU A 86 15.26 14.79 29.34
C LEU A 86 13.90 15.07 28.68
N ARG A 87 13.16 14.03 28.26
CA ARG A 87 11.90 14.19 27.55
C ARG A 87 10.75 14.35 28.53
N ASN A 88 9.87 15.31 28.23
CA ASN A 88 8.62 15.46 28.97
C ASN A 88 7.63 14.38 28.51
N TRP A 89 6.98 13.73 29.47
CA TRP A 89 5.90 12.79 29.20
C TRP A 89 4.91 12.75 30.37
N CYS A 90 3.79 12.06 30.17
CA CYS A 90 2.85 11.70 31.23
C CYS A 90 2.13 10.40 30.89
N TYR A 91 1.55 9.76 31.89
CA TYR A 91 0.60 8.68 31.71
C TYR A 91 -0.71 9.22 31.14
N VAL A 92 -1.33 8.43 30.26
CA VAL A 92 -2.54 8.80 29.52
C VAL A 92 -3.54 7.66 29.50
N ASP A 93 -4.81 7.98 29.23
CA ASP A 93 -5.85 6.97 29.04
C ASP A 93 -5.76 6.40 27.61
N LEU A 94 -5.38 5.12 27.48
CA LEU A 94 -5.21 4.47 26.18
C LEU A 94 -6.44 4.62 25.30
N GLN A 95 -7.63 4.32 25.83
CA GLN A 95 -8.86 4.24 25.04
C GLN A 95 -9.22 5.60 24.44
N SER A 96 -9.19 6.66 25.27
CA SER A 96 -9.45 8.02 24.82
C SER A 96 -8.43 8.48 23.78
N CYS A 97 -7.14 8.24 24.04
CA CYS A 97 -6.07 8.66 23.14
C CYS A 97 -6.12 7.93 21.80
N LYS A 98 -6.31 6.61 21.83
CA LYS A 98 -6.35 5.76 20.65
C LYS A 98 -7.50 6.13 19.72
N LEU A 99 -8.65 6.50 20.29
CA LEU A 99 -9.86 6.85 19.56
C LEU A 99 -9.84 8.29 19.03
N ASN A 100 -9.52 9.25 19.89
CA ASN A 100 -9.79 10.68 19.66
C ASN A 100 -8.55 11.54 19.42
N SER A 101 -7.35 10.99 19.61
CA SER A 101 -6.11 11.76 19.56
C SER A 101 -5.29 11.47 18.32
N THR A 102 -4.42 12.41 17.99
CA THR A 102 -3.33 12.24 17.00
C THR A 102 -2.00 11.94 17.68
N GLU A 103 -1.97 11.97 19.01
CA GLU A 103 -0.78 11.73 19.81
C GLU A 103 -0.44 10.24 19.81
N ARG A 104 0.85 9.95 19.60
CA ARG A 104 1.41 8.60 19.70
C ARG A 104 1.49 8.19 21.17
N VAL A 105 1.02 6.99 21.47
CA VAL A 105 0.96 6.41 22.81
C VAL A 105 1.86 5.18 22.83
N TYR A 106 2.42 4.87 24.00
CA TYR A 106 3.30 3.72 24.19
C TYR A 106 2.89 2.97 25.44
N ARG A 107 3.04 1.63 25.43
CA ARG A 107 2.88 0.82 26.64
C ARG A 107 4.10 0.96 27.56
N SER A 108 3.85 1.18 28.85
CA SER A 108 4.88 1.23 29.89
C SER A 108 5.37 -0.19 30.20
N GLU A 109 6.69 -0.37 30.16
CA GLU A 109 7.32 -1.57 30.72
C GLU A 109 7.49 -1.46 32.24
N TYR A 110 7.41 -0.24 32.78
CA TYR A 110 7.37 -0.03 34.22
C TYR A 110 6.04 -0.52 34.77
N PHE A 111 6.09 -1.13 35.96
CA PHE A 111 4.92 -1.62 36.71
C PHE A 111 4.13 -2.75 36.05
N GLY A 112 4.52 -3.17 34.84
CA GLY A 112 3.86 -4.21 34.06
C GLY A 112 3.94 -5.60 34.69
N SER A 113 3.08 -6.47 34.17
CA SER A 113 2.96 -7.91 34.51
C SER A 113 3.96 -8.80 33.76
N SER A 114 4.91 -8.21 33.01
CA SER A 114 5.76 -8.93 32.03
C SER A 114 6.78 -9.90 32.62
N GLN A 115 6.76 -10.18 33.92
CA GLN A 115 7.53 -11.29 34.47
C GLN A 115 6.58 -12.37 34.97
N GLN A 116 6.60 -13.49 34.24
CA GLN A 116 6.44 -14.81 34.85
C GLN A 116 7.52 -14.99 35.95
N VAL A 117 7.35 -14.33 37.09
CA VAL A 117 7.74 -14.97 38.32
C VAL A 117 6.64 -15.98 38.57
N PHE A 118 6.93 -17.24 38.20
CA PHE A 118 6.08 -18.43 38.30
C PHE A 118 5.48 -18.70 39.71
N PHE A 119 5.66 -17.76 40.65
CA PHE A 119 5.32 -17.86 42.07
C PHE A 119 4.81 -16.56 42.74
N GLN A 120 4.45 -15.48 42.02
CA GLN A 120 3.91 -14.27 42.68
C GLN A 120 2.58 -13.74 42.10
N GLU A 121 1.56 -13.73 42.98
CA GLU A 121 0.13 -13.45 42.74
C GLU A 121 -0.25 -11.98 42.46
N GLU A 122 0.69 -11.06 42.23
CA GLU A 122 0.29 -9.66 41.99
C GLU A 122 0.16 -9.41 40.48
N ALA A 123 -1.08 -9.24 40.02
CA ALA A 123 -1.34 -8.79 38.67
C ALA A 123 -0.66 -7.43 38.47
N GLY A 124 0.33 -7.38 37.56
CA GLY A 124 0.93 -6.11 37.16
C GLY A 124 -0.10 -5.17 36.54
N ILE A 125 0.26 -3.90 36.42
CA ILE A 125 -0.64 -2.86 35.93
C ILE A 125 -0.15 -2.43 34.55
N ASP A 126 -1.07 -2.42 33.59
CA ASP A 126 -0.83 -1.81 32.28
C ASP A 126 -1.06 -0.30 32.36
N LEU A 127 0.03 0.44 32.22
CA LEU A 127 0.00 1.89 32.07
C LEU A 127 0.49 2.29 30.68
N TYR A 128 -0.06 3.36 30.15
CA TYR A 128 0.27 3.89 28.84
C TYR A 128 0.71 5.33 28.98
N TYR A 129 1.74 5.73 28.25
CA TYR A 129 2.29 7.07 28.32
C TYR A 129 2.44 7.67 26.93
N SER A 130 2.52 9.00 26.86
CA SER A 130 2.75 9.72 25.62
C SER A 130 3.73 10.87 25.79
N TYR A 131 4.77 10.87 24.95
CA TYR A 131 5.67 12.02 24.80
C TYR A 131 5.03 13.13 23.97
N THR A 132 4.25 12.76 22.94
CA THR A 132 3.71 13.69 21.96
C THR A 132 2.57 14.55 22.55
N THR A 133 1.76 13.97 23.45
CA THR A 133 0.85 14.70 24.35
C THR A 133 1.53 15.85 25.10
N CYS A 134 2.82 15.70 25.40
CA CYS A 134 3.64 16.66 26.12
C CYS A 134 4.51 17.53 25.21
N ASN A 135 4.20 17.59 23.91
CA ASN A 135 4.98 18.28 22.88
C ASN A 135 6.45 17.86 22.88
N SER A 136 6.68 16.57 23.11
CA SER A 136 7.99 15.92 23.15
C SER A 136 8.03 14.79 22.11
N THR A 137 9.15 14.07 22.01
CA THR A 137 9.33 12.94 21.08
C THR A 137 9.77 11.69 21.80
N GLY A 138 9.23 10.54 21.39
CA GLY A 138 9.63 9.22 21.88
C GLY A 138 10.78 8.57 21.12
N ALA A 139 11.31 9.23 20.07
CA ALA A 139 12.37 8.67 19.23
C ALA A 139 13.63 8.28 20.03
N ASP A 140 13.98 9.08 21.05
CA ASP A 140 15.14 8.83 21.91
C ASP A 140 14.98 7.55 22.75
N TRP A 141 13.77 7.33 23.26
CA TRP A 141 13.44 6.13 24.04
C TRP A 141 13.43 4.87 23.16
N GLU A 142 12.89 4.98 21.94
CA GLU A 142 12.92 3.88 20.97
C GLU A 142 14.34 3.52 20.53
N ALA A 143 15.23 4.51 20.41
CA ALA A 143 16.64 4.27 20.13
C ALA A 143 17.32 3.52 21.28
N TYR A 144 17.08 3.96 22.53
CA TYR A 144 17.60 3.30 23.73
C TYR A 144 17.13 1.85 23.86
N LYS A 145 15.81 1.59 23.71
CA LYS A 145 15.25 0.23 23.81
C LYS A 145 15.84 -0.77 22.81
N LYS A 146 16.16 -0.32 21.59
CA LYS A 146 16.71 -1.20 20.54
C LYS A 146 18.06 -1.81 20.94
N GLU A 147 18.77 -1.21 21.88
CA GLU A 147 20.07 -1.69 22.37
C GLU A 147 19.93 -2.70 23.53
N GLU A 148 18.78 -2.72 24.22
CA GLU A 148 18.58 -3.49 25.46
C GLU A 148 17.78 -4.80 25.28
N ALA A 149 17.11 -5.00 24.14
CA ALA A 149 16.16 -6.10 23.95
C ALA A 149 16.80 -7.44 23.52
N THR A 150 17.15 -8.30 24.48
CA THR A 150 17.19 -9.76 24.30
C THR A 150 16.67 -10.44 25.57
N ILE A 151 15.40 -10.79 25.62
CA ILE A 151 14.85 -11.68 26.66
C ILE A 151 13.99 -12.73 25.98
N ASP A 152 14.34 -14.00 26.20
CA ASP A 152 13.53 -15.15 25.81
C ASP A 152 12.40 -15.31 26.84
N TYR A 153 11.16 -15.07 26.41
CA TYR A 153 9.97 -15.30 27.22
C TYR A 153 9.42 -16.72 26.98
N VAL A 154 9.06 -17.42 28.06
CA VAL A 154 8.26 -18.64 27.99
C VAL A 154 6.79 -18.22 28.01
N LEU A 155 6.09 -18.45 26.89
CA LEU A 155 4.66 -18.16 26.79
C LEU A 155 3.88 -19.19 27.60
N GLY A 156 2.96 -18.73 28.45
CA GLY A 156 2.02 -19.59 29.16
C GLY A 156 0.87 -18.76 29.71
N ASN A 157 -0.36 -19.09 29.27
CA ASN A 157 -1.61 -18.44 29.65
C ASN A 157 -1.64 -16.92 29.37
N ILE A 158 -1.19 -16.51 28.18
CA ILE A 158 -1.14 -15.08 27.80
C ILE A 158 -2.49 -14.60 27.26
N ALA A 159 -2.89 -13.38 27.62
CA ALA A 159 -3.96 -12.66 26.93
C ALA A 159 -3.31 -11.76 25.88
N ILE A 160 -3.77 -11.85 24.64
CA ILE A 160 -3.23 -11.11 23.50
C ILE A 160 -4.24 -10.04 23.09
N VAL A 161 -3.81 -8.79 22.97
CA VAL A 161 -4.57 -7.74 22.30
C VAL A 161 -4.18 -7.72 20.82
N SER A 162 -5.15 -7.81 19.93
CA SER A 162 -4.94 -7.93 18.49
C SER A 162 -5.71 -6.89 17.70
N THR A 163 -5.12 -6.38 16.61
CA THR A 163 -5.85 -5.53 15.65
C THR A 163 -5.85 -6.13 14.25
N PRO A 164 -7.03 -6.29 13.65
CA PRO A 164 -7.12 -6.59 12.23
C PRO A 164 -6.74 -5.40 11.35
N ILE A 165 -6.00 -5.69 10.28
CA ILE A 165 -5.40 -4.68 9.39
C ILE A 165 -6.41 -3.72 8.73
N TYR A 166 -7.50 -4.24 8.17
CA TYR A 166 -8.61 -3.47 7.62
C TYR A 166 -9.79 -4.41 7.35
N VAL A 167 -10.98 -3.84 7.19
CA VAL A 167 -12.19 -4.61 6.90
C VAL A 167 -12.25 -4.94 5.42
N ILE A 168 -12.14 -6.24 5.10
CA ILE A 168 -12.42 -6.80 3.78
C ILE A 168 -13.28 -8.04 3.97
N TYR A 169 -14.46 -8.04 3.39
CA TYR A 169 -15.28 -9.24 3.32
C TYR A 169 -14.72 -10.23 2.26
N PRO A 170 -14.60 -11.54 2.53
CA PRO A 170 -14.96 -12.26 3.76
C PRO A 170 -13.76 -12.48 4.73
N MET A 171 -12.66 -11.77 4.54
CA MET A 171 -11.40 -12.01 5.24
C MET A 171 -11.39 -11.53 6.69
N VAL A 172 -11.75 -10.27 6.92
CA VAL A 172 -12.07 -9.71 8.24
C VAL A 172 -13.13 -8.65 8.07
N PHE A 173 -14.20 -8.68 8.84
CA PHE A 173 -15.25 -7.68 8.79
C PHE A 173 -15.98 -7.57 10.14
N LYS A 174 -16.80 -6.52 10.28
CA LYS A 174 -17.73 -6.36 11.39
C LYS A 174 -19.15 -6.35 10.83
N ASN A 175 -20.05 -7.06 11.51
CA ASN A 175 -21.49 -7.01 11.25
C ASN A 175 -22.17 -6.21 12.37
N ASP A 176 -22.93 -5.18 12.00
CA ASP A 176 -23.89 -4.56 12.92
C ASP A 176 -25.29 -5.15 12.64
N ALA A 177 -26.16 -5.12 13.64
CA ALA A 177 -27.54 -5.59 13.56
C ALA A 177 -28.32 -4.98 12.38
N ASN A 178 -27.91 -3.80 11.89
CA ASN A 178 -28.59 -3.06 10.83
C ASN A 178 -27.84 -3.01 9.49
N SER A 179 -26.55 -3.39 9.44
CA SER A 179 -25.74 -3.25 8.23
C SER A 179 -24.79 -4.43 8.03
N VAL A 180 -24.86 -5.00 6.82
CA VAL A 180 -23.94 -6.03 6.36
C VAL A 180 -22.67 -5.33 5.84
N ASN A 181 -21.51 -5.67 6.43
CA ASN A 181 -20.18 -5.19 6.07
C ASN A 181 -19.92 -3.70 6.34
N LEU A 182 -19.57 -3.38 7.59
CA LEU A 182 -19.04 -2.06 7.96
C LEU A 182 -17.66 -1.84 7.32
N GLY A 183 -17.48 -0.75 6.56
CA GLY A 183 -16.18 -0.42 5.98
C GLY A 183 -15.19 0.12 7.02
N THR A 184 -13.88 -0.02 6.77
CA THR A 184 -12.79 0.44 7.66
C THR A 184 -12.86 1.93 8.06
N GLY A 185 -13.54 2.77 7.28
CA GLY A 185 -13.68 4.20 7.56
C GLY A 185 -14.91 4.58 8.38
N SER A 186 -15.76 3.62 8.76
CA SER A 186 -16.99 3.90 9.50
C SER A 186 -16.70 4.07 11.01
N PRO A 187 -17.42 4.95 11.74
CA PRO A 187 -17.26 5.08 13.18
C PRO A 187 -17.41 3.75 13.94
N GLU A 188 -18.24 2.86 13.41
CA GLU A 188 -18.51 1.52 13.94
C GLU A 188 -17.28 0.59 13.83
N TYR A 189 -16.35 0.83 12.89
CA TYR A 189 -15.06 0.11 12.88
C TYR A 189 -14.29 0.34 14.18
N LYS A 190 -14.34 1.57 14.72
CA LYS A 190 -13.67 1.95 15.98
C LYS A 190 -14.44 1.55 17.23
N ASP A 191 -15.61 0.93 17.11
CA ASP A 191 -16.36 0.41 18.24
C ASP A 191 -15.89 -1.01 18.58
N ASP A 192 -15.08 -1.14 19.63
CA ASP A 192 -14.56 -2.43 20.10
C ASP A 192 -15.66 -3.34 20.72
N SER A 193 -16.87 -2.82 20.96
CA SER A 193 -18.00 -3.66 21.40
C SER A 193 -18.58 -4.52 20.28
N VAL A 194 -18.32 -4.16 19.02
CA VAL A 194 -18.72 -4.93 17.86
C VAL A 194 -17.63 -5.95 17.50
N PRO A 195 -17.90 -7.26 17.57
CA PRO A 195 -16.90 -8.29 17.33
C PRO A 195 -16.44 -8.28 15.86
N PHE A 196 -15.18 -8.64 15.66
CA PHE A 196 -14.67 -8.95 14.32
C PHE A 196 -15.03 -10.39 13.93
N GLU A 197 -15.32 -10.59 12.66
CA GLU A 197 -15.62 -11.89 12.05
C GLU A 197 -14.76 -12.09 10.79
N GLY A 198 -14.64 -13.33 10.32
CA GLY A 198 -14.05 -13.66 9.03
C GLY A 198 -12.91 -14.66 9.11
N VAL A 199 -12.39 -15.05 7.94
CA VAL A 199 -11.41 -16.14 7.78
C VAL A 199 -10.18 -15.98 8.69
N TYR A 200 -9.70 -14.76 8.89
CA TYR A 200 -8.52 -14.55 9.74
C TYR A 200 -8.83 -14.56 11.24
N ILE A 201 -10.07 -14.23 11.63
CA ILE A 201 -10.52 -14.35 13.01
C ILE A 201 -10.67 -15.83 13.36
N ASP A 202 -11.34 -16.60 12.49
CA ASP A 202 -11.48 -18.05 12.63
C ASP A 202 -10.11 -18.75 12.73
N TYR A 203 -9.14 -18.31 11.91
CA TYR A 203 -7.77 -18.83 11.96
C TYR A 203 -7.08 -18.54 13.30
N ALA A 204 -7.25 -17.35 13.86
CA ALA A 204 -6.67 -16.96 15.13
C ALA A 204 -7.29 -17.71 16.31
N GLU A 205 -8.61 -17.93 16.29
CA GLU A 205 -9.30 -18.78 17.26
C GLU A 205 -8.81 -20.23 17.19
N GLU A 206 -8.58 -20.75 15.99
CA GLU A 206 -8.01 -22.08 15.81
C GLU A 206 -6.57 -22.18 16.34
N LEU A 207 -5.77 -21.11 16.19
CA LEU A 207 -4.44 -21.03 16.81
C LEU A 207 -4.53 -21.06 18.33
N MET A 208 -5.48 -20.33 18.93
CA MET A 208 -5.71 -20.42 20.38
C MET A 208 -6.04 -21.86 20.79
N ARG A 209 -6.93 -22.52 20.04
CA ARG A 209 -7.34 -23.91 20.31
C ARG A 209 -6.16 -24.89 20.22
N VAL A 210 -5.29 -24.73 19.22
CA VAL A 210 -4.12 -25.58 19.01
C VAL A 210 -2.98 -25.27 19.99
N SER A 211 -2.92 -24.05 20.53
CA SER A 211 -1.92 -23.64 21.53
C SER A 211 -2.05 -24.36 22.90
N ASN A 212 -3.12 -25.16 23.09
CA ASN A 212 -3.31 -25.98 24.29
C ASN A 212 -3.26 -25.18 25.61
N GLY A 213 -3.72 -23.93 25.60
CA GLY A 213 -3.78 -23.05 26.77
C GLY A 213 -2.60 -22.07 26.90
N ASP A 214 -1.63 -22.10 25.98
CA ASP A 214 -0.57 -21.09 25.96
C ASP A 214 -1.14 -19.70 25.67
N ILE A 215 -2.14 -19.63 24.78
CA ILE A 215 -2.93 -18.42 24.50
C ILE A 215 -4.29 -18.56 25.18
N ALA A 216 -4.52 -17.78 26.23
CA ALA A 216 -5.75 -17.81 27.02
C ALA A 216 -6.92 -17.14 26.28
N MET A 217 -6.66 -15.96 25.70
CA MET A 217 -7.66 -15.19 24.95
C MET A 217 -6.98 -14.25 23.95
N ILE A 218 -7.67 -13.97 22.84
CA ILE A 218 -7.33 -12.89 21.91
C ILE A 218 -8.45 -11.86 21.99
N ASN A 219 -8.15 -10.66 22.47
CA ASN A 219 -9.07 -9.54 22.50
C ASN A 219 -8.81 -8.64 21.28
N TYR A 220 -9.82 -8.45 20.44
CA TYR A 220 -9.68 -7.67 19.22
C TYR A 220 -10.02 -6.19 19.45
N THR A 221 -9.21 -5.29 18.91
CA THR A 221 -9.40 -3.85 19.02
C THR A 221 -9.11 -3.16 17.68
N HIS A 222 -9.62 -1.95 17.48
CA HIS A 222 -9.36 -1.15 16.29
C HIS A 222 -7.92 -0.60 16.23
N ARG A 223 -7.50 -0.06 15.08
CA ARG A 223 -6.21 0.62 14.93
C ARG A 223 -6.22 2.02 15.55
N SER A 224 -5.10 2.49 16.10
CA SER A 224 -4.97 3.83 16.64
C SER A 224 -5.10 4.93 15.58
N ASN A 225 -5.76 6.03 15.95
CA ASN A 225 -5.92 7.18 15.08
C ASN A 225 -4.57 7.89 14.79
N ALA A 226 -3.62 7.83 15.72
CA ALA A 226 -2.27 8.34 15.52
C ALA A 226 -1.53 7.57 14.40
N ALA A 227 -1.62 6.24 14.39
CA ALA A 227 -1.01 5.43 13.34
C ALA A 227 -1.67 5.64 11.97
N ASP A 228 -3.01 5.80 11.93
CA ASP A 228 -3.75 6.16 10.71
C ASP A 228 -3.22 7.46 10.09
N LEU A 229 -2.94 8.47 10.92
CA LEU A 229 -2.40 9.75 10.46
C LEU A 229 -0.92 9.68 10.08
N GLY A 230 -0.15 8.83 10.75
CA GLY A 230 1.26 8.58 10.40
C GLY A 230 1.41 7.86 9.06
N TYR A 231 0.48 6.97 8.72
CA TYR A 231 0.53 6.14 7.52
C TYR A 231 -0.81 6.12 6.75
N PRO A 232 -1.29 7.27 6.24
CA PRO A 232 -2.63 7.41 5.66
C PRO A 232 -2.82 6.58 4.37
N SER A 233 -1.74 6.26 3.68
CA SER A 233 -1.76 5.46 2.45
C SER A 233 -1.45 3.98 2.68
N SER A 234 -1.30 3.52 3.93
CA SER A 234 -1.02 2.12 4.23
C SER A 234 -1.58 1.71 5.59
N PRO A 235 -2.87 1.28 5.64
CA PRO A 235 -3.48 0.72 6.84
C PRO A 235 -2.64 -0.39 7.48
N GLY A 236 -1.96 -1.18 6.63
CA GLY A 236 -1.03 -2.21 7.09
C GLY A 236 0.19 -1.71 7.83
N THR A 237 0.83 -0.66 7.34
CA THR A 237 1.98 -0.09 8.05
C THR A 237 1.52 0.62 9.32
N ALA A 238 0.34 1.25 9.28
CA ALA A 238 -0.30 1.82 10.45
C ALA A 238 -0.57 0.77 11.54
N THR A 239 -1.14 -0.40 11.21
CA THR A 239 -1.34 -1.47 12.21
C THR A 239 -0.02 -2.04 12.74
N VAL A 240 1.01 -2.16 11.88
CA VAL A 240 2.35 -2.56 12.32
C VAL A 240 2.97 -1.53 13.29
N GLN A 241 2.67 -0.25 13.11
CA GLN A 241 3.09 0.80 14.05
C GLN A 241 2.47 0.59 15.44
N ASP A 242 1.19 0.22 15.53
CA ASP A 242 0.54 -0.05 16.82
C ASP A 242 1.20 -1.21 17.56
N VAL A 243 1.65 -2.25 16.84
CA VAL A 243 2.43 -3.36 17.44
C VAL A 243 3.78 -2.85 17.93
N ALA A 244 4.50 -2.08 17.11
CA ALA A 244 5.80 -1.52 17.48
C ALA A 244 5.71 -0.57 18.69
N ASP A 245 4.56 0.09 18.86
CA ASP A 245 4.28 0.99 19.99
C ASP A 245 3.81 0.23 21.24
N GLY A 246 3.56 -1.08 21.13
CA GLY A 246 3.06 -1.93 22.20
C GLY A 246 1.60 -1.68 22.56
N LEU A 247 0.83 -1.01 21.68
CA LEU A 247 -0.60 -0.77 21.88
C LEU A 247 -1.44 -2.02 21.66
N ILE A 248 -0.90 -2.95 20.88
CA ILE A 248 -1.41 -4.28 20.62
C ILE A 248 -0.24 -5.26 20.61
N ASP A 249 -0.47 -6.50 20.99
CA ASP A 249 0.57 -7.53 21.04
C ASP A 249 0.75 -8.22 19.68
N MET A 250 -0.30 -8.24 18.85
CA MET A 250 -0.22 -8.79 17.50
C MET A 250 -1.14 -8.09 16.50
N ALA A 251 -0.84 -8.27 15.22
CA ALA A 251 -1.68 -7.81 14.12
C ALA A 251 -2.06 -8.99 13.22
N ILE A 252 -3.32 -9.02 12.79
CA ILE A 252 -3.87 -10.16 12.03
C ILE A 252 -4.45 -9.68 10.70
N GLY A 253 -4.11 -10.40 9.62
CA GLY A 253 -4.68 -10.16 8.30
C GLY A 253 -3.68 -10.34 7.16
N PRO A 254 -3.99 -9.83 5.97
CA PRO A 254 -3.08 -9.88 4.84
C PRO A 254 -1.97 -8.82 4.94
N PHE A 255 -0.80 -9.18 5.48
CA PHE A 255 0.37 -8.29 5.48
C PHE A 255 1.39 -8.67 4.41
N TRP A 256 1.80 -7.69 3.59
CA TRP A 256 3.09 -7.80 2.91
C TRP A 256 4.24 -7.54 3.87
N ILE A 257 5.21 -8.44 3.88
CA ILE A 257 6.47 -8.31 4.60
C ILE A 257 7.38 -7.39 3.79
N THR A 258 7.54 -6.15 4.24
CA THR A 258 8.37 -5.12 3.58
C THR A 258 9.60 -4.80 4.42
N GLY A 259 10.63 -4.24 3.79
CA GLY A 259 11.86 -3.86 4.51
C GLY A 259 11.62 -2.74 5.53
N GLU A 260 10.58 -1.94 5.33
CA GLU A 260 10.12 -0.93 6.29
C GLU A 260 9.46 -1.55 7.51
N ARG A 261 8.49 -2.46 7.32
CA ARG A 261 7.77 -3.09 8.42
C ARG A 261 8.65 -4.01 9.27
N LEU A 262 9.61 -4.70 8.64
CA LEU A 262 10.60 -5.52 9.35
C LEU A 262 11.52 -4.72 10.28
N LYS A 263 11.65 -3.40 10.09
CA LYS A 263 12.38 -2.53 11.02
C LYS A 263 11.55 -2.10 12.23
N MET A 264 10.24 -2.32 12.18
CA MET A 264 9.29 -1.88 13.19
C MET A 264 8.93 -3.03 14.13
N THR A 265 8.70 -4.22 13.58
CA THR A 265 8.30 -5.40 14.36
C THR A 265 8.71 -6.70 13.67
N ALA A 266 8.62 -7.81 14.40
CA ALA A 266 8.85 -9.15 13.89
C ALA A 266 7.65 -9.67 13.09
N PHE A 267 7.90 -10.61 12.19
CA PHE A 267 6.87 -11.29 11.39
C PHE A 267 7.00 -12.79 11.57
N THR A 268 5.88 -13.51 11.46
CA THR A 268 5.91 -14.97 11.40
C THR A 268 6.52 -15.47 10.10
N VAL A 269 6.72 -16.78 10.03
CA VAL A 269 6.96 -17.44 8.75
C VAL A 269 5.80 -17.13 7.77
N PRO A 270 6.11 -16.76 6.52
CA PRO A 270 5.07 -16.42 5.56
C PRO A 270 4.16 -17.63 5.32
N LEU A 271 2.88 -17.47 5.62
CA LEU A 271 1.87 -18.52 5.41
C LEU A 271 1.55 -18.70 3.92
N VAL A 272 1.60 -17.61 3.15
CA VAL A 272 1.39 -17.61 1.69
C VAL A 272 2.41 -16.72 1.01
N TYR A 273 2.89 -17.17 -0.15
CA TYR A 273 3.76 -16.39 -1.03
C TYR A 273 2.91 -15.70 -2.09
N ASP A 274 2.80 -14.38 -1.97
CA ASP A 274 2.16 -13.56 -2.99
C ASP A 274 3.09 -13.37 -4.19
N LYS A 275 2.58 -13.62 -5.40
CA LYS A 275 3.32 -13.39 -6.64
C LYS A 275 2.78 -12.11 -7.28
N THR A 276 3.57 -11.05 -7.22
CA THR A 276 3.24 -9.82 -7.96
C THR A 276 3.33 -10.09 -9.46
N VAL A 277 2.20 -10.01 -10.15
CA VAL A 277 2.12 -10.15 -11.61
C VAL A 277 1.72 -8.82 -12.23
N LEU A 278 2.30 -8.52 -13.40
CA LEU A 278 1.89 -7.38 -14.18
C LEU A 278 0.61 -7.73 -14.93
N VAL A 279 -0.49 -7.05 -14.59
CA VAL A 279 -1.77 -7.20 -15.30
C VAL A 279 -1.85 -6.16 -16.39
N ILE A 280 -1.91 -6.63 -17.63
CA ILE A 280 -2.10 -5.78 -18.81
C ILE A 280 -3.44 -6.15 -19.41
N GLN A 281 -4.27 -5.14 -19.69
CA GLN A 281 -5.49 -5.38 -20.44
C GLN A 281 -5.12 -6.02 -21.77
N ASN A 282 -5.63 -7.22 -22.01
CA ASN A 282 -5.52 -7.85 -23.31
C ASN A 282 -6.07 -6.84 -24.33
N PRO A 283 -5.27 -6.38 -25.32
CA PRO A 283 -5.76 -5.47 -26.34
C PRO A 283 -6.86 -6.23 -27.08
N GLY A 284 -8.11 -6.01 -26.66
CA GLY A 284 -9.22 -6.83 -27.06
C GLY A 284 -9.19 -6.99 -28.56
N SER A 285 -9.15 -8.23 -29.06
CA SER A 285 -9.13 -8.44 -30.50
C SER A 285 -10.50 -8.05 -31.01
N GLN A 286 -10.69 -6.78 -31.33
CA GLN A 286 -11.84 -6.35 -32.12
C GLN A 286 -11.62 -6.91 -33.51
N ARG A 287 -11.92 -8.21 -33.69
CA ARG A 287 -11.89 -8.91 -34.98
C ARG A 287 -13.14 -8.57 -35.79
N SER A 288 -13.59 -7.31 -35.71
CA SER A 288 -14.63 -6.87 -36.63
C SER A 288 -13.98 -6.77 -38.00
N ILE A 289 -14.55 -7.45 -38.99
CA ILE A 289 -14.10 -7.40 -40.39
C ILE A 289 -13.99 -5.95 -40.86
N LEU A 290 -14.90 -5.08 -40.40
CA LEU A 290 -14.87 -3.63 -40.65
C LEU A 290 -13.66 -2.94 -40.03
N SER A 291 -13.27 -3.30 -38.81
CA SER A 291 -12.08 -2.72 -38.17
C SER A 291 -10.77 -3.22 -38.79
N GLU A 292 -10.71 -4.48 -39.24
CA GLU A 292 -9.53 -5.04 -39.93
C GLU A 292 -9.39 -4.45 -41.35
N SER A 293 -10.50 -4.31 -42.08
CA SER A 293 -10.49 -3.64 -43.39
C SER A 293 -10.17 -2.14 -43.28
N ALA A 294 -10.60 -1.47 -42.20
CA ALA A 294 -10.21 -0.09 -41.92
C ALA A 294 -8.70 0.07 -41.66
N LYS A 295 -8.02 -0.95 -41.10
CA LYS A 295 -6.55 -0.91 -40.93
C LYS A 295 -5.82 -0.82 -42.27
N VAL A 296 -6.34 -1.46 -43.31
CA VAL A 296 -5.78 -1.41 -44.68
C VAL A 296 -5.88 -0.01 -45.29
N ALA A 297 -6.92 0.76 -44.93
CA ALA A 297 -7.10 2.14 -45.41
C ALA A 297 -6.31 3.19 -44.61
N LYS A 298 -5.91 2.88 -43.36
CA LYS A 298 -5.20 3.79 -42.45
C LYS A 298 -3.88 4.39 -42.96
N PRO A 299 -3.02 3.69 -43.75
CA PRO A 299 -1.78 4.30 -44.26
C PRO A 299 -2.00 5.41 -45.29
N PHE A 300 -3.22 5.62 -45.79
CA PHE A 300 -3.51 6.63 -46.80
C PHE A 300 -4.41 7.73 -46.24
N LYS A 301 -4.13 8.99 -46.63
CA LYS A 301 -5.08 10.08 -46.39
C LYS A 301 -6.38 9.75 -47.13
N PRO A 302 -7.57 10.01 -46.53
CA PRO A 302 -8.86 9.73 -47.18
C PRO A 302 -8.97 10.33 -48.58
N GLY A 303 -8.42 11.53 -48.76
CA GLY A 303 -8.37 12.22 -50.06
C GLY A 303 -7.58 11.46 -51.13
N LEU A 304 -6.51 10.73 -50.77
CA LEU A 304 -5.68 9.99 -51.74
C LEU A 304 -6.38 8.72 -52.24
N ILE A 305 -7.14 8.06 -51.36
CA ILE A 305 -8.02 6.93 -51.74
C ILE A 305 -9.12 7.45 -52.68
N GLY A 306 -9.74 8.58 -52.34
CA GLY A 306 -10.75 9.22 -53.18
C GLY A 306 -10.21 9.60 -54.56
N ILE A 307 -9.03 10.23 -54.63
CA ILE A 307 -8.38 10.61 -55.89
C ILE A 307 -8.03 9.37 -56.71
N SER A 308 -7.45 8.33 -56.09
CA SER A 308 -7.14 7.07 -56.78
C SER A 308 -8.40 6.41 -57.35
N GLY A 309 -9.47 6.36 -56.57
CA GLY A 309 -10.78 5.87 -57.01
C GLY A 309 -11.34 6.69 -58.18
N ALA A 310 -11.22 8.02 -58.13
CA ALA A 310 -11.66 8.91 -59.20
C ALA A 310 -10.85 8.72 -60.49
N ILE A 311 -9.53 8.52 -60.38
CA ILE A 311 -8.66 8.24 -61.54
C ILE A 311 -9.07 6.91 -62.19
N ILE A 312 -9.26 5.86 -61.40
CA ILE A 312 -9.70 4.54 -61.90
C ILE A 312 -11.06 4.66 -62.58
N LEU A 313 -12.05 5.30 -61.94
CA LEU A 313 -13.38 5.51 -62.50
C LEU A 313 -13.31 6.28 -63.82
N THR A 314 -12.56 7.38 -63.85
CA THR A 314 -12.39 8.23 -65.03
C THR A 314 -11.72 7.45 -66.17
N SER A 315 -10.67 6.68 -65.87
CA SER A 315 -9.98 5.83 -66.86
C SER A 315 -10.89 4.74 -67.44
N ALA A 316 -11.75 4.12 -66.62
CA ALA A 316 -12.71 3.11 -67.05
C ALA A 316 -13.79 3.71 -67.94
N VAL A 317 -14.34 4.87 -67.55
CA VAL A 317 -15.33 5.60 -68.35
C VAL A 317 -14.74 6.04 -69.70
N LEU A 318 -13.53 6.61 -69.69
CA LEU A 318 -12.85 6.99 -70.94
C LEU A 318 -12.53 5.76 -71.80
N SER A 319 -12.14 4.63 -71.21
CA SER A 319 -11.88 3.39 -71.96
C SER A 319 -13.14 2.84 -72.61
N LEU A 320 -14.28 2.86 -71.91
CA LEU A 320 -15.58 2.48 -72.47
C LEU A 320 -16.02 3.44 -73.57
N TRP A 321 -15.82 4.74 -73.36
CA TRP A 321 -16.23 5.77 -74.31
C TRP A 321 -15.40 5.76 -75.59
N PHE A 322 -14.08 5.61 -75.47
CA PHE A 322 -13.17 5.53 -76.62
C PHE A 322 -13.09 4.14 -77.25
N SER A 323 -13.53 3.08 -76.56
CA SER A 323 -13.78 1.76 -77.14
C SER A 323 -15.06 1.80 -77.97
N ASN A 324 -15.06 2.62 -79.03
CA ASN A 324 -16.15 2.68 -79.98
C ASN A 324 -16.15 1.37 -80.79
N ARG A 325 -16.83 0.35 -80.25
CA ARG A 325 -16.93 -1.02 -80.79
C ARG A 325 -17.29 -1.03 -82.27
N ASN A 326 -18.07 -0.04 -82.72
CA ASN A 326 -18.52 0.06 -84.10
C ASN A 326 -17.37 0.35 -85.08
N LYS A 327 -16.38 1.17 -84.70
CA LYS A 327 -15.20 1.43 -85.55
C LYS A 327 -14.23 0.24 -85.58
N LEU A 328 -14.10 -0.50 -84.46
CA LEU A 328 -13.25 -1.69 -84.41
C LEU A 328 -13.86 -2.88 -85.16
N ALA A 329 -15.18 -3.07 -85.09
CA ALA A 329 -15.88 -4.13 -85.82
C ALA A 329 -15.84 -3.90 -87.34
N GLU A 330 -15.97 -2.66 -87.80
CA GLU A 330 -15.90 -2.32 -89.22
C GLU A 330 -14.47 -2.46 -89.79
N GLN A 331 -13.45 -2.16 -88.96
CA GLN A 331 -12.05 -2.20 -89.38
C GLN A 331 -11.41 -3.60 -89.27
N TYR A 332 -11.89 -4.49 -88.39
CA TYR A 332 -11.41 -5.88 -88.29
C TYR A 332 -12.28 -6.91 -89.02
N GLY A 333 -13.48 -6.54 -89.46
CA GLY A 333 -14.39 -7.41 -90.23
C GLY A 333 -14.01 -7.60 -91.71
N LYS A 334 -13.08 -6.80 -92.25
CA LYS A 334 -12.60 -6.92 -93.63
C LYS A 334 -11.07 -7.03 -93.68
N SER A 335 -10.61 -8.20 -94.12
CA SER A 335 -9.23 -8.52 -94.53
C SER A 335 -8.20 -8.75 -93.42
N LEU A 336 -8.13 -10.01 -92.98
CA LEU A 336 -6.94 -10.59 -92.33
C LEU A 336 -5.97 -11.23 -93.36
N ARG A 337 -6.11 -10.94 -94.66
CA ARG A 337 -5.29 -11.57 -95.71
C ARG A 337 -4.31 -10.66 -96.44
N ASP A 338 -4.27 -9.35 -96.20
CA ASP A 338 -3.51 -8.47 -97.12
C ASP A 338 -2.78 -7.26 -96.50
N LEU A 339 -2.25 -7.36 -95.28
CA LEU A 339 -1.40 -6.29 -94.73
C LEU A 339 -0.04 -6.82 -94.23
N GLN A 340 0.78 -7.23 -95.19
CA GLN A 340 2.22 -6.96 -95.14
C GLN A 340 2.45 -5.48 -95.48
N SER A 341 2.45 -4.60 -94.48
CA SER A 341 3.07 -3.27 -94.65
C SER A 341 3.56 -2.71 -93.33
N ASN A 342 4.86 -2.42 -93.36
CA ASN A 342 5.75 -2.24 -92.23
C ASN A 342 5.70 -0.78 -91.72
N LYS A 343 4.55 -0.34 -91.20
CA LYS A 343 4.45 0.89 -90.40
C LYS A 343 3.86 0.55 -89.04
N ARG A 344 4.74 0.10 -88.13
CA ARG A 344 4.42 -0.08 -86.71
C ARG A 344 3.91 1.26 -86.16
N ASN A 345 2.63 1.30 -85.79
CA ASN A 345 2.02 2.43 -85.11
C ASN A 345 2.61 2.56 -83.69
N VAL A 346 3.73 3.27 -83.60
CA VAL A 346 4.49 3.51 -82.36
C VAL A 346 3.59 4.09 -81.25
N GLY A 347 2.57 4.87 -81.61
CA GLY A 347 1.63 5.47 -80.65
C GLY A 347 0.73 4.46 -79.91
N VAL A 348 0.37 3.33 -80.52
CA VAL A 348 -0.49 2.32 -79.87
C VAL A 348 0.31 1.55 -78.80
N TYR A 349 1.56 1.20 -79.11
CA TYR A 349 2.45 0.55 -78.16
C TYR A 349 2.89 1.49 -77.04
N GLY A 350 3.10 2.78 -77.32
CA GLY A 350 3.40 3.79 -76.30
C GLY A 350 2.28 3.93 -75.26
N ARG A 351 1.02 3.91 -75.70
CA ARG A 351 -0.15 4.00 -74.80
C ARG A 351 -0.30 2.76 -73.92
N LEU A 352 -0.12 1.56 -74.49
CA LEU A 352 -0.12 0.29 -73.74
C LEU A 352 1.03 0.20 -72.74
N ALA A 353 2.22 0.69 -73.10
CA ALA A 353 3.36 0.74 -72.21
C ALA A 353 3.16 1.70 -71.04
N LEU A 354 2.62 2.90 -71.30
CA LEU A 354 2.35 3.90 -70.26
C LEU A 354 1.30 3.41 -69.25
N ASP A 355 0.21 2.81 -69.73
CA ASP A 355 -0.83 2.22 -68.87
C ASP A 355 -0.26 1.08 -68.02
N SER A 356 0.59 0.22 -68.62
CA SER A 356 1.25 -0.86 -67.88
C SER A 356 2.19 -0.33 -66.80
N VAL A 357 2.91 0.76 -67.06
CA VAL A 357 3.83 1.38 -66.10
C VAL A 357 3.07 2.08 -64.97
N LEU A 358 1.99 2.82 -65.27
CA LEU A 358 1.16 3.49 -64.26
C LEU A 358 0.45 2.48 -63.36
N GLN A 359 -0.14 1.44 -63.94
CA GLN A 359 -0.81 0.40 -63.17
C GLN A 359 0.17 -0.35 -62.26
N LYS A 360 1.35 -0.75 -62.79
CA LYS A 360 2.34 -1.49 -62.00
C LYS A 360 2.99 -0.63 -60.91
N SER A 361 3.27 0.65 -61.19
CA SER A 361 3.89 1.55 -60.22
C SER A 361 2.95 1.85 -59.04
N MET A 362 1.68 2.17 -59.29
CA MET A 362 0.68 2.40 -58.23
C MET A 362 0.46 1.16 -57.36
N VAL A 363 0.32 -0.02 -57.97
CA VAL A 363 0.13 -1.26 -57.21
C VAL A 363 1.38 -1.58 -56.38
N SER A 364 2.58 -1.39 -56.92
CA SER A 364 3.82 -1.66 -56.16
C SER A 364 3.99 -0.69 -54.98
N ALA A 365 3.69 0.60 -55.16
CA ALA A 365 3.76 1.59 -54.10
C ALA A 365 2.72 1.31 -53.00
N TYR A 366 1.50 0.89 -53.39
CA TYR A 366 0.46 0.48 -52.46
C TYR A 366 0.89 -0.73 -51.63
N VAL A 367 1.38 -1.80 -52.29
CA VAL A 367 1.82 -3.02 -51.60
C VAL A 367 3.01 -2.75 -50.69
N ALA A 368 3.98 -1.93 -51.13
CA ALA A 368 5.14 -1.56 -50.32
C ALA A 368 4.74 -0.79 -49.06
N ASN A 369 3.83 0.19 -49.19
CA ASN A 369 3.39 1.00 -48.05
C ASN A 369 2.50 0.19 -47.09
N LEU A 370 1.65 -0.69 -47.62
CA LEU A 370 0.86 -1.63 -46.82
C LEU A 370 1.76 -2.63 -46.08
N ALA A 371 2.77 -3.20 -46.75
CA ALA A 371 3.74 -4.10 -46.14
C ALA A 371 4.55 -3.40 -45.04
N ALA A 372 5.02 -2.17 -45.27
CA ALA A 372 5.68 -1.36 -44.25
C ALA A 372 4.77 -1.05 -43.06
N PHE A 373 3.48 -0.77 -43.30
CA PHE A 373 2.51 -0.53 -42.24
C PHE A 373 2.21 -1.80 -41.43
N LEU A 374 1.96 -2.94 -42.09
CA LEU A 374 1.66 -4.22 -41.43
C LEU A 374 2.86 -4.77 -40.64
N THR A 375 4.08 -4.53 -41.13
CA THR A 375 5.32 -4.88 -40.40
C THR A 375 5.57 -3.95 -39.23
N ARG A 376 5.16 -2.68 -39.30
CA ARG A 376 5.27 -1.71 -38.19
C ARG A 376 4.12 -1.80 -37.19
N SER A 377 2.96 -2.33 -37.57
CA SER A 377 1.77 -2.43 -36.72
C SER A 377 1.75 -3.68 -35.84
N GLN A 378 2.91 -4.16 -35.40
CA GLN A 378 2.92 -5.06 -34.26
C GLN A 378 2.43 -4.23 -33.07
N THR A 379 1.20 -4.48 -32.63
CA THR A 379 0.83 -4.17 -31.25
C THR A 379 1.90 -4.84 -30.41
N THR A 380 2.80 -4.05 -29.85
CA THR A 380 3.80 -4.52 -28.89
C THR A 380 3.00 -4.95 -27.67
N TYR A 381 2.49 -6.18 -27.72
CA TYR A 381 2.04 -6.87 -26.54
C TYR A 381 3.27 -6.95 -25.66
N VAL A 382 3.21 -6.22 -24.56
CA VAL A 382 4.32 -6.14 -23.63
C VAL A 382 4.18 -7.31 -22.67
N GLY A 383 4.78 -8.46 -22.98
CA GLY A 383 4.60 -9.67 -22.17
C GLY A 383 5.42 -9.69 -20.88
N THR A 384 6.36 -8.76 -20.71
CA THR A 384 7.33 -8.78 -19.61
C THR A 384 7.49 -7.38 -19.04
N MET A 385 7.84 -7.32 -17.75
CA MET A 385 8.12 -6.05 -17.07
C MET A 385 9.23 -5.25 -17.78
N GLN A 386 10.30 -5.91 -18.23
CA GLN A 386 11.38 -5.24 -18.96
C GLN A 386 10.88 -4.52 -20.22
N ALA A 387 10.01 -5.17 -21.00
CA ALA A 387 9.46 -4.55 -22.20
C ALA A 387 8.54 -3.36 -21.88
N VAL A 388 7.95 -3.28 -20.67
CA VAL A 388 7.17 -2.11 -20.21
C VAL A 388 8.11 -0.95 -19.93
N VAL A 389 9.23 -1.25 -19.27
CA VAL A 389 10.28 -0.29 -18.92
C VAL A 389 10.91 0.28 -20.20
N ASP A 390 11.33 -0.60 -21.13
CA ASP A 390 11.92 -0.20 -22.41
C ASP A 390 10.95 0.64 -23.26
N ALA A 391 9.66 0.34 -23.18
CA ALA A 391 8.61 1.11 -23.85
C ALA A 391 8.26 2.43 -23.15
N GLY A 392 8.82 2.71 -21.96
CA GLY A 392 8.57 3.93 -21.19
C GLY A 392 7.12 4.08 -20.73
N LEU A 393 6.39 2.97 -20.58
CA LEU A 393 4.99 2.95 -20.18
C LEU A 393 4.84 3.24 -18.69
N ARG A 394 3.71 3.85 -18.31
CA ARG A 394 3.36 4.11 -16.91
C ARG A 394 2.79 2.86 -16.26
N ILE A 395 3.23 2.55 -15.04
CA ILE A 395 2.85 1.35 -14.30
C ILE A 395 2.15 1.77 -13.02
N CYS A 396 0.87 1.47 -12.89
CA CYS A 396 0.15 1.69 -11.63
C CYS A 396 0.56 0.60 -10.63
N ALA A 397 0.93 1.00 -9.42
CA ALA A 397 1.32 0.07 -8.37
C ALA A 397 0.80 0.52 -7.00
N HIS A 398 0.76 -0.41 -6.06
CA HIS A 398 0.31 -0.17 -4.69
C HIS A 398 1.38 0.61 -3.91
N PRO A 399 1.05 1.70 -3.18
CA PRO A 399 2.03 2.52 -2.46
C PRO A 399 2.84 1.76 -1.42
N ALA A 400 2.23 0.79 -0.73
CA ALA A 400 2.93 -0.09 0.23
C ALA A 400 4.11 -0.90 -0.34
N LEU A 401 4.23 -1.05 -1.66
CA LEU A 401 5.35 -1.74 -2.32
C LEU A 401 6.31 -0.78 -3.03
N GLN A 402 6.16 0.53 -2.81
CA GLN A 402 6.90 1.55 -3.55
C GLN A 402 8.40 1.36 -3.45
N LYS A 403 8.94 1.26 -2.22
CA LYS A 403 10.38 1.12 -1.99
C LYS A 403 10.91 -0.15 -2.66
N GLU A 404 10.21 -1.27 -2.51
CA GLU A 404 10.60 -2.57 -3.08
C GLU A 404 10.58 -2.55 -4.62
N LEU A 405 9.56 -1.92 -5.22
CA LEU A 405 9.42 -1.84 -6.67
C LEU A 405 10.43 -0.88 -7.30
N GLU A 406 10.69 0.27 -6.67
CA GLU A 406 11.69 1.24 -7.11
C GLU A 406 13.11 0.67 -7.01
N ILE A 407 13.41 -0.11 -5.97
CA ILE A 407 14.70 -0.82 -5.86
C ILE A 407 14.85 -1.87 -6.96
N LYS A 408 13.78 -2.64 -7.22
CA LYS A 408 13.83 -3.77 -8.17
C LYS A 408 13.78 -3.32 -9.64
N TRP A 409 13.08 -2.22 -9.93
CA TRP A 409 12.87 -1.69 -11.28
C TRP A 409 13.11 -0.17 -11.28
N PRO A 410 14.36 0.28 -11.10
CA PRO A 410 14.69 1.71 -10.93
C PRO A 410 14.32 2.55 -12.15
N ASP A 411 14.33 1.97 -13.36
CA ASP A 411 14.01 2.66 -14.60
C ASP A 411 12.50 2.65 -14.93
N ALA A 412 11.68 1.96 -14.14
CA ALA A 412 10.25 1.88 -14.37
C ALA A 412 9.52 3.17 -13.97
N ARG A 413 8.54 3.58 -14.77
CA ARG A 413 7.71 4.76 -14.49
C ARG A 413 6.49 4.39 -13.66
N PHE A 414 6.70 4.14 -12.37
CA PHE A 414 5.61 3.83 -11.46
C PHE A 414 4.73 5.05 -11.16
N VAL A 415 3.45 4.77 -10.94
CA VAL A 415 2.43 5.71 -10.46
C VAL A 415 1.76 5.05 -9.26
N PHE A 416 2.01 5.60 -8.08
CA PHE A 416 1.40 5.15 -6.84
C PHE A 416 0.19 6.04 -6.52
N SER A 417 -0.98 5.44 -6.29
CA SER A 417 -2.18 6.19 -5.88
C SER A 417 -2.08 6.53 -4.40
N THR A 418 -2.17 7.80 -4.04
CA THR A 418 -2.16 8.27 -2.64
C THR A 418 -3.58 8.59 -2.13
N THR A 419 -4.60 8.48 -2.97
CA THR A 419 -5.95 8.97 -2.66
C THR A 419 -6.81 7.97 -1.87
N GLY A 420 -6.25 6.84 -1.43
CA GLY A 420 -7.01 5.78 -0.76
C GLY A 420 -7.94 4.99 -1.69
N ASN A 421 -8.17 5.47 -2.92
CA ASN A 421 -8.71 4.66 -4.01
C ASN A 421 -7.59 3.81 -4.60
N GLU A 422 -7.06 2.91 -3.77
CA GLU A 422 -6.11 1.91 -4.21
C GLU A 422 -6.75 1.13 -5.36
N PHE A 423 -5.93 0.67 -6.31
CA PHE A 423 -6.40 -0.19 -7.40
C PHE A 423 -6.74 -1.56 -6.82
N ASN A 424 -7.83 -1.62 -6.05
CA ASN A 424 -8.50 -2.84 -5.68
C ASN A 424 -8.86 -3.48 -7.03
N GLY A 425 -8.12 -4.50 -7.44
CA GLY A 425 -8.37 -5.22 -8.69
C GLY A 425 -9.81 -5.77 -8.80
N GLY A 426 -10.61 -5.64 -7.74
CA GLY A 426 -12.01 -6.04 -7.61
C GLY A 426 -12.99 -5.35 -8.55
N ASP A 427 -12.81 -4.08 -8.95
CA ASP A 427 -13.83 -3.44 -9.80
C ASP A 427 -13.85 -3.94 -11.27
N TYR A 428 -12.77 -4.60 -11.72
CA TYR A 428 -12.74 -5.27 -13.04
C TYR A 428 -12.65 -6.80 -12.97
N PHE A 429 -12.37 -7.39 -11.80
CA PHE A 429 -12.31 -8.84 -11.59
C PHE A 429 -13.28 -9.34 -10.51
N SER A 430 -14.40 -8.65 -10.33
CA SER A 430 -15.50 -9.14 -9.50
C SER A 430 -16.04 -10.43 -10.11
N TYR A 431 -15.64 -11.59 -9.55
CA TYR A 431 -16.50 -12.72 -9.16
C TYR A 431 -15.78 -14.08 -9.01
N ASN A 432 -14.48 -14.27 -9.35
CA ASN A 432 -13.89 -15.62 -9.29
C ASN A 432 -12.41 -15.76 -8.87
N ALA A 433 -11.77 -14.72 -8.31
CA ALA A 433 -10.37 -14.82 -7.88
C ALA A 433 -10.11 -14.08 -6.55
N TYR A 434 -10.86 -14.44 -5.50
CA TYR A 434 -10.53 -14.05 -4.13
C TYR A 434 -9.62 -15.09 -3.49
N LEU A 435 -8.33 -15.02 -3.80
CA LEU A 435 -7.27 -15.65 -3.02
C LEU A 435 -6.24 -14.55 -2.74
N LEU A 436 -6.51 -13.76 -1.70
CA LEU A 436 -5.56 -12.78 -1.17
C LEU A 436 -5.10 -13.20 0.23
N SER A 437 -3.79 -13.10 0.38
CA SER A 437 -2.83 -13.82 1.25
C SER A 437 -2.94 -13.62 2.77
N PRO A 438 -2.80 -14.66 3.61
CA PRO A 438 -2.55 -14.55 5.06
C PRO A 438 -1.11 -14.17 5.39
N VAL A 439 -0.90 -13.21 6.30
CA VAL A 439 0.32 -13.17 7.13
C VAL A 439 -0.08 -12.81 8.57
N LEU A 440 0.05 -13.78 9.46
CA LEU A 440 -0.10 -13.55 10.89
C LEU A 440 1.14 -12.82 11.41
N LEU A 441 0.99 -11.77 12.20
CA LEU A 441 2.10 -11.17 12.93
C LEU A 441 2.15 -11.80 14.33
N LEU A 442 3.31 -12.22 14.84
CA LEU A 442 3.45 -12.72 16.22
C LEU A 442 4.51 -11.89 16.96
N LEU A 443 4.02 -11.27 18.04
CA LEU A 443 4.64 -10.95 19.33
C LEU A 443 6.04 -10.32 19.33
N THR A 444 6.10 -9.10 19.88
CA THR A 444 7.28 -8.52 20.55
C THR A 444 7.40 -9.04 21.97
#